data_AF-A0A7V3SN96-F1
#
_entry.id   AF-A0A7V3SN96-F1
#
_cell.length_a   1.000
_cell.length_b   1.000
_cell.length_c   1.000
_cell.angle_alpha   90.00
_cell.angle_beta   90.00
_cell.angle_gamma   90.00
#
_symmetry.space_group_name_H-M   'P 1'
#
loop_
_entity.id
_entity.type
_entity.pdbx_description
1 polymer ?
#
loop_
_entity_poly.entity_id
_entity_poly.type
_entity_poly.pdbx_seq_one_letter_code
_entity_poly.pdbx_strand_id
1 'polypeptide(L)'
;MSPTDTRKQESWRVLWQYRQMLASCTDEELQDVYFHIDVLQYPERYRAILDELSRRGLQPVSGVEPPVAVTNIPERVFALPSLQSRPLAAMMVASVLLTVYTAWVTFLFCLPIYLLAVPFKVLNQVSAFFYLLGFPFAPIAAAGFGRRAGGKGWYSVAVALGVALGIMMFAGTGALHTVVDALFHSHGAGGFSLPVGY
;
A
#
# COMPACT_ATOMS: atom_id res chain seq x y z
N MET A 1 19.58 6.81 3.78
CA MET A 1 19.13 6.55 5.16
C MET A 1 18.33 5.27 5.15
N SER A 2 18.91 4.16 5.61
CA SER A 2 18.18 2.90 5.80
C SER A 2 17.08 3.10 6.83
N PRO A 3 15.85 2.59 6.63
CA PRO A 3 14.90 2.47 7.72
C PRO A 3 15.47 1.42 8.67
N THR A 4 16.08 1.88 9.76
CA THR A 4 16.47 1.02 10.87
C THR A 4 15.18 0.36 11.36
N ASP A 5 15.05 -0.95 11.18
CA ASP A 5 13.97 -1.74 11.75
C ASP A 5 14.18 -1.74 13.27
N THR A 6 13.64 -0.73 13.96
CA THR A 6 13.77 -0.54 15.41
C THR A 6 12.86 -1.48 16.22
N ARG A 7 12.19 -2.41 15.54
CA ARG A 7 11.29 -3.39 16.16
C ARG A 7 12.10 -4.35 17.01
N LYS A 8 11.80 -4.37 18.31
CA LYS A 8 12.37 -5.37 19.21
C LYS A 8 11.54 -6.63 19.15
N GLN A 9 12.14 -7.70 18.63
CA GLN A 9 11.55 -9.03 18.69
C GLN A 9 11.79 -9.60 20.08
N GLU A 10 10.72 -9.79 20.84
CA GLU A 10 10.80 -10.32 22.20
C GLU A 10 10.60 -11.84 22.22
N SER A 11 11.29 -12.51 23.14
CA SER A 11 11.09 -13.94 23.34
C SER A 11 9.67 -14.24 23.84
N TRP A 12 9.14 -15.41 23.47
CA TRP A 12 7.78 -15.82 23.84
C TRP A 12 7.53 -15.84 25.35
N ARG A 13 8.56 -16.12 26.17
CA ARG A 13 8.45 -16.12 27.64
C ARG A 13 8.19 -14.74 28.21
N VAL A 14 8.86 -13.72 27.66
CA VAL A 14 8.68 -12.32 28.09
C VAL A 14 7.27 -11.86 27.77
N LEU A 15 6.77 -12.18 26.58
CA LEU A 15 5.39 -11.88 26.18
C LEU A 15 4.36 -12.61 27.05
N TRP A 16 4.63 -13.86 27.44
CA TRP A 16 3.76 -14.62 28.32
C TRP A 16 3.69 -14.04 29.73
N GLN A 17 4.85 -13.69 30.32
CA GLN A 17 4.91 -13.00 31.61
C GLN A 17 4.20 -11.64 31.56
N TYR A 18 4.37 -10.91 30.46
CA TYR A 18 3.68 -9.65 30.23
C TYR A 18 2.16 -9.82 30.20
N ARG A 19 1.65 -10.84 29.51
CA ARG A 19 0.20 -11.17 29.53
C ARG A 19 -0.31 -11.53 30.92
N GLN A 20 0.47 -12.22 31.74
CA GLN A 20 0.11 -12.49 33.12
C GLN A 20 0.05 -11.21 33.96
N MET A 21 1.01 -10.30 33.78
CA MET A 21 1.01 -8.98 34.42
C MET A 21 -0.26 -8.19 34.05
N LEU A 22 -0.60 -8.12 32.75
CA LEU A 22 -1.80 -7.43 32.28
C LEU A 22 -3.08 -8.03 32.87
N ALA A 23 -3.14 -9.36 33.05
CA ALA A 23 -4.28 -10.02 33.67
C ALA A 23 -4.45 -9.67 35.16
N SER A 24 -3.36 -9.31 35.86
CA SER A 24 -3.39 -8.87 37.26
C SER A 24 -3.59 -7.36 37.45
N CYS A 25 -3.42 -6.55 36.40
CA CYS A 25 -3.63 -5.10 36.47
C CYS A 25 -5.10 -4.75 36.72
N THR A 26 -5.33 -3.63 37.39
CA THR A 26 -6.67 -2.99 37.44
C THR A 26 -7.03 -2.38 36.09
N ASP A 27 -8.30 -2.00 35.91
CA ASP A 27 -8.75 -1.41 34.64
C ASP A 27 -8.10 -0.03 34.38
N GLU A 28 -7.82 0.73 35.43
CA GLU A 28 -7.11 2.01 35.37
C GLU A 28 -5.63 1.82 35.00
N GLU A 29 -4.95 0.86 35.62
CA GLU A 29 -3.57 0.49 35.30
C GLU A 29 -3.43 -0.03 33.87
N LEU A 30 -4.42 -0.80 33.40
CA LEU A 30 -4.44 -1.30 32.03
C LEU A 30 -4.57 -0.16 31.00
N GLN A 31 -5.38 0.85 31.30
CA GLN A 31 -5.47 2.06 30.47
C GLN A 31 -4.17 2.87 30.51
N ASP A 32 -3.54 3.01 31.68
CA ASP A 32 -2.26 3.71 31.80
C ASP A 32 -1.15 3.03 30.97
N VAL A 33 -1.07 1.70 31.04
CA VAL A 33 -0.16 0.89 30.22
C VAL A 33 -0.49 1.03 28.72
N TYR A 34 -1.77 1.13 28.35
CA TYR A 34 -2.20 1.40 26.98
C TYR A 34 -1.73 2.77 26.46
N PHE A 35 -1.76 3.81 27.30
CA PHE A 35 -1.32 5.16 26.89
C PHE A 35 0.20 5.31 26.78
N HIS A 36 0.96 4.55 27.57
CA HIS A 36 2.42 4.69 27.65
C HIS A 36 3.21 3.70 26.79
N ILE A 37 2.54 2.78 26.10
CA ILE A 37 3.24 1.82 25.25
C ILE A 37 3.74 2.44 23.95
N ASP A 38 5.04 2.27 23.68
CA ASP A 38 5.61 2.57 22.36
C ASP A 38 5.22 1.47 21.37
N VAL A 39 4.15 1.73 20.62
CA VAL A 39 3.59 0.83 19.60
C VAL A 39 4.58 0.51 18.48
N LEU A 40 5.48 1.45 18.15
CA LEU A 40 6.44 1.29 17.07
C LEU A 40 7.58 0.35 17.48
N GLN A 41 8.00 0.40 18.75
CA GLN A 41 9.05 -0.45 19.28
C GLN A 41 8.54 -1.85 19.69
N TYR A 42 7.34 -1.95 20.27
CA TYR A 42 6.81 -3.17 20.87
C TYR A 42 5.40 -3.56 20.37
N PRO A 43 5.26 -3.92 19.09
CA PRO A 43 3.95 -4.20 18.49
C PRO A 43 3.22 -5.41 19.11
N GLU A 44 3.97 -6.42 19.57
CA GLU A 44 3.35 -7.63 20.16
C GLU A 44 2.82 -7.39 21.58
N ARG A 45 3.44 -6.48 22.34
CA ARG A 45 2.91 -6.04 23.65
C ARG A 45 1.64 -5.22 23.47
N TYR A 46 1.61 -4.35 22.46
CA TYR A 46 0.42 -3.57 22.13
C TYR A 46 -0.78 -4.46 21.80
N ARG A 47 -0.58 -5.52 21.01
CA ARG A 47 -1.63 -6.53 20.74
C ARG A 47 -2.09 -7.22 22.02
N ALA A 48 -1.17 -7.59 22.91
CA ALA A 48 -1.52 -8.21 24.18
C ALA A 48 -2.38 -7.30 25.09
N ILE A 49 -2.13 -5.99 25.09
CA ILE A 49 -2.96 -5.00 25.81
C ILE A 49 -4.34 -4.91 25.16
N LEU A 50 -4.42 -4.81 23.84
CA LEU A 50 -5.70 -4.75 23.12
C LEU A 50 -6.56 -6.01 23.36
N ASP A 51 -5.94 -7.20 23.35
CA ASP A 51 -6.62 -8.45 23.67
C ASP A 51 -7.21 -8.39 25.08
N GLU A 52 -6.44 -7.91 26.07
CA GLU A 52 -6.89 -7.83 27.47
C GLU A 52 -7.98 -6.76 27.68
N LEU A 53 -7.87 -5.60 27.03
CA LEU A 53 -8.93 -4.57 27.01
C LEU A 53 -10.23 -5.13 26.43
N SER A 54 -10.13 -5.86 25.31
CA SER A 54 -11.29 -6.50 24.68
C SER A 54 -11.91 -7.58 25.57
N ARG A 55 -11.08 -8.36 26.28
CA ARG A 55 -11.53 -9.38 27.25
C ARG A 55 -12.35 -8.77 28.38
N ARG A 56 -12.00 -7.56 28.80
CA ARG A 56 -12.67 -6.81 29.88
C ARG A 56 -13.81 -5.92 29.38
N GLY A 57 -14.08 -5.90 28.07
CA GLY A 57 -15.11 -5.04 27.47
C GLY A 57 -14.78 -3.54 27.52
N LEU A 58 -13.54 -3.18 27.79
CA LEU A 58 -13.07 -1.79 27.84
C LEU A 58 -12.79 -1.32 26.42
N GLN A 59 -13.35 -0.16 26.06
CA GLN A 59 -13.05 0.46 24.78
C GLN A 59 -11.73 1.22 24.88
N PRO A 60 -10.78 1.03 23.95
CA PRO A 60 -9.58 1.85 23.90
C PRO A 60 -10.00 3.29 23.63
N VAL A 61 -9.77 4.17 24.62
CA VAL A 61 -9.99 5.61 24.49
C VAL A 61 -8.85 6.18 23.65
N SER A 62 -8.99 6.11 22.32
CA SER A 62 -7.92 6.45 21.39
C SER A 62 -7.76 7.97 21.22
N GLY A 63 -6.65 8.51 21.73
CA GLY A 63 -5.94 9.65 21.11
C GLY A 63 -4.93 9.21 20.04
N VAL A 64 -4.73 7.90 19.89
CA VAL A 64 -3.89 7.28 18.86
C VAL A 64 -4.81 6.78 17.76
N GLU A 65 -4.68 7.35 16.57
CA GLU A 65 -5.40 6.93 15.37
C GLU A 65 -5.35 5.40 15.24
N PRO A 66 -6.49 4.74 14.97
CA PRO A 66 -6.51 3.29 14.81
C PRO A 66 -5.48 2.90 13.76
N PRO A 67 -4.67 1.85 13.98
CA PRO A 67 -3.73 1.39 12.98
C PRO A 67 -4.52 1.16 11.70
N VAL A 68 -4.22 1.94 10.66
CA VAL A 68 -4.91 1.91 9.37
C VAL A 68 -5.11 0.45 8.99
N ALA A 69 -6.35 -0.03 9.06
CA ALA A 69 -6.67 -1.43 8.88
C ALA A 69 -6.17 -1.84 7.51
N VAL A 70 -5.01 -2.48 7.49
CA VAL A 70 -4.32 -2.85 6.25
C VAL A 70 -5.26 -3.79 5.54
N THR A 71 -5.79 -3.35 4.39
CA THR A 71 -6.86 -4.04 3.69
C THR A 71 -6.32 -5.35 3.13
N ASN A 72 -6.37 -6.43 3.91
CA ASN A 72 -5.88 -7.74 3.52
C ASN A 72 -6.93 -8.43 2.64
N ILE A 73 -6.75 -8.33 1.32
CA ILE A 73 -7.70 -8.82 0.32
C ILE A 73 -7.90 -10.34 0.44
N PRO A 74 -6.83 -11.17 0.53
CA PRO A 74 -6.99 -12.60 0.79
C PRO A 74 -7.85 -12.91 2.01
N GLU A 75 -7.55 -12.35 3.18
CA GLU A 75 -8.30 -12.63 4.42
C GLU A 75 -9.79 -12.29 4.29
N ARG A 76 -10.11 -11.17 3.65
CA ARG A 76 -11.51 -10.79 3.39
C ARG A 76 -12.24 -11.77 2.45
N VAL A 77 -11.54 -12.32 1.46
CA VAL A 77 -12.12 -13.29 0.52
C VAL A 77 -12.35 -14.64 1.21
N PHE A 78 -11.44 -15.08 2.07
CA PHE A 78 -11.61 -16.31 2.84
C PHE A 78 -12.69 -16.19 3.93
N ALA A 79 -12.97 -14.98 4.41
CA ALA A 79 -14.06 -14.73 5.36
C ALA A 79 -15.47 -14.85 4.74
N LEU A 80 -15.60 -14.84 3.41
CA LEU A 80 -16.89 -14.93 2.73
C LEU A 80 -17.54 -16.31 2.93
N PRO A 81 -18.78 -16.39 3.45
CA PRO A 81 -19.42 -17.68 3.77
C PRO A 81 -19.61 -18.58 2.55
N SER A 82 -19.78 -18.00 1.36
CA SER A 82 -19.89 -18.75 0.09
C SER A 82 -18.57 -19.40 -0.38
N LEU A 83 -17.43 -18.92 0.12
CA LEU A 83 -16.09 -19.34 -0.31
C LEU A 83 -15.33 -20.12 0.76
N GLN A 84 -15.82 -20.13 2.01
CA GLN A 84 -15.26 -20.93 3.11
C GLN A 84 -15.21 -22.44 2.79
N SER A 85 -16.22 -22.96 2.08
CA SER A 85 -16.28 -24.38 1.68
C SER A 85 -15.41 -24.73 0.46
N ARG A 86 -14.83 -23.72 -0.21
CA ARG A 86 -14.08 -23.88 -1.46
C ARG A 86 -12.76 -23.09 -1.44
N PRO A 87 -11.73 -23.58 -0.71
CA PRO A 87 -10.50 -22.82 -0.48
C PRO A 87 -9.70 -22.51 -1.76
N LEU A 88 -9.73 -23.41 -2.76
CA LEU A 88 -9.11 -23.17 -4.08
C LEU A 88 -9.80 -22.03 -4.85
N ALA A 89 -11.13 -21.96 -4.81
CA ALA A 89 -11.89 -20.89 -5.44
C ALA A 89 -11.63 -19.55 -4.73
N ALA A 90 -11.57 -19.56 -3.39
CA ALA A 90 -11.20 -18.38 -2.61
C ALA A 90 -9.80 -17.86 -2.97
N MET A 91 -8.83 -18.75 -3.14
CA MET A 91 -7.46 -18.41 -3.54
C MET A 91 -7.39 -17.80 -4.95
N MET A 92 -8.13 -18.37 -5.91
CA MET A 92 -8.26 -17.81 -7.26
C MET A 92 -8.88 -16.41 -7.25
N VAL A 93 -10.02 -16.25 -6.56
CA VAL A 93 -10.71 -14.95 -6.45
C VAL A 93 -9.83 -13.91 -5.77
N ALA A 94 -9.14 -14.27 -4.69
CA ALA A 94 -8.19 -13.40 -4.00
C ALA A 94 -7.04 -12.97 -4.92
N SER A 95 -6.50 -13.90 -5.71
CA SER A 95 -5.43 -13.61 -6.67
C SER A 95 -5.90 -12.65 -7.76
N VAL A 96 -7.08 -12.89 -8.34
CA VAL A 96 -7.67 -12.00 -9.37
C VAL A 96 -7.91 -10.61 -8.80
N LEU A 97 -8.54 -10.50 -7.62
CA LEU A 97 -8.79 -9.20 -6.99
C LEU A 97 -7.50 -8.45 -6.69
N LEU A 98 -6.46 -9.16 -6.23
CA LEU A 98 -5.16 -8.57 -5.96
C LEU A 98 -4.46 -8.09 -7.24
N THR A 99 -4.54 -8.87 -8.32
CA THR A 99 -4.01 -8.50 -9.65
C THR A 99 -4.74 -7.27 -10.20
N VAL A 100 -6.07 -7.24 -10.12
CA VAL A 100 -6.88 -6.09 -10.57
C VAL A 100 -6.58 -4.85 -9.74
N TYR A 101 -6.53 -4.99 -8.41
CA TYR A 101 -6.19 -3.89 -7.50
C TYR A 101 -4.81 -3.31 -7.81
N THR A 102 -3.79 -4.17 -7.98
CA THR A 102 -2.43 -3.72 -8.27
C THR A 102 -2.31 -3.10 -9.65
N ALA A 103 -2.95 -3.67 -10.67
CA ALA A 103 -3.00 -3.07 -12.01
C ALA A 103 -3.65 -1.68 -11.99
N TRP A 104 -4.75 -1.53 -11.25
CA TRP A 104 -5.43 -0.25 -11.09
C TRP A 104 -4.55 0.79 -10.39
N VAL A 105 -3.88 0.40 -9.31
CA VAL A 105 -2.94 1.29 -8.60
C VAL A 105 -1.78 1.70 -9.51
N THR A 106 -1.19 0.76 -10.26
CA THR A 106 -0.15 1.08 -11.25
C THR A 106 -0.66 2.07 -12.29
N PHE A 107 -1.85 1.84 -12.84
CA PHE A 107 -2.44 2.75 -13.83
C PHE A 107 -2.70 4.14 -13.25
N LEU A 108 -3.22 4.25 -12.02
CA LEU A 108 -3.42 5.53 -11.33
C LEU A 108 -2.11 6.30 -11.14
N PHE A 109 -1.02 5.62 -10.81
CA PHE A 109 0.30 6.27 -10.70
C PHE A 109 0.82 6.76 -12.06
N CYS A 110 0.47 6.08 -13.15
CA CYS A 110 0.84 6.48 -14.51
C CYS A 110 -0.14 7.48 -15.15
N LEU A 111 -1.35 7.64 -14.60
CA LEU A 111 -2.40 8.52 -15.11
C LEU A 111 -1.98 9.99 -15.29
N PRO A 112 -1.24 10.63 -14.36
CA PRO A 112 -0.81 12.02 -14.54
C PRO A 112 0.07 12.18 -15.78
N ILE A 113 0.89 11.18 -16.08
CA ILE A 113 1.76 11.14 -17.26
C ILE A 113 0.92 11.02 -18.52
N TYR A 114 -0.07 10.11 -18.52
CA TYR A 114 -0.99 9.96 -19.64
C TYR A 114 -1.70 11.29 -19.94
N LEU A 115 -2.26 11.95 -18.92
CA LEU A 115 -2.97 13.22 -19.09
C LEU A 115 -2.05 14.33 -19.64
N LEU A 116 -0.83 14.44 -19.14
CA LEU A 116 0.10 15.49 -19.59
C LEU A 116 0.65 15.24 -21.00
N ALA A 117 0.89 13.97 -21.34
CA ALA A 117 1.47 13.58 -22.62
C ALA A 117 0.46 13.57 -23.77
N VAL A 118 -0.75 13.03 -23.54
CA VAL A 118 -1.70 12.71 -24.62
C VAL A 118 -2.76 13.79 -24.82
N PRO A 119 -3.70 14.06 -23.87
CA PRO A 119 -4.75 15.05 -24.09
C PRO A 119 -4.24 16.49 -23.97
N PHE A 120 -3.34 16.79 -23.02
CA PHE A 120 -2.89 18.17 -22.83
C PHE A 120 -1.69 18.56 -23.73
N LYS A 121 -0.92 17.60 -24.25
CA LYS A 121 0.27 17.83 -25.09
C LYS A 121 1.27 18.84 -24.48
N VAL A 122 1.39 18.88 -23.15
CA VAL A 122 2.24 19.87 -22.43
C VAL A 122 3.64 19.29 -22.17
N LEU A 123 3.96 18.15 -22.79
CA LEU A 123 5.21 17.46 -22.52
C LEU A 123 6.38 18.13 -23.24
N ASN A 124 7.24 18.82 -22.49
CA ASN A 124 8.50 19.35 -22.98
C ASN A 124 9.65 18.36 -22.66
N GLN A 125 10.77 18.46 -23.38
CA GLN A 125 11.93 17.56 -23.28
C GLN A 125 12.44 17.38 -21.84
N VAL A 126 12.49 18.47 -21.05
CA VAL A 126 12.89 18.43 -19.63
C VAL A 126 11.92 17.58 -18.80
N SER A 127 10.61 17.77 -19.01
CA SER A 127 9.60 16.99 -18.29
C SER A 127 9.65 15.50 -18.70
N ALA A 128 9.81 15.20 -20.00
CA ALA A 128 9.97 13.85 -20.52
C ALA A 128 11.15 13.09 -19.88
N PHE A 129 12.28 13.78 -19.68
CA PHE A 129 13.44 13.23 -18.98
C PHE A 129 13.11 12.86 -17.52
N PHE A 130 12.49 13.78 -16.75
CA PHE A 130 12.08 13.49 -15.37
C PHE A 130 11.03 12.38 -15.30
N TYR A 131 10.14 12.26 -16.29
CA TYR A 131 9.19 11.15 -16.34
C TYR A 131 9.87 9.80 -16.54
N LEU A 132 10.85 9.68 -17.43
CA LEU A 132 11.58 8.42 -17.61
C LEU A 132 12.37 8.04 -16.35
N LEU A 133 12.92 9.03 -15.66
CA LEU A 133 13.63 8.83 -14.40
C LEU A 133 12.67 8.44 -13.25
N GLY A 134 11.45 8.97 -13.27
CA GLY A 134 10.39 8.72 -12.30
C GLY A 134 9.56 7.46 -12.58
N PHE A 135 9.54 6.96 -13.81
CA PHE A 135 8.72 5.82 -14.24
C PHE A 135 8.92 4.56 -13.38
N PRO A 136 10.14 4.18 -12.95
CA PRO A 136 10.36 3.03 -12.07
C PRO A 136 9.68 3.16 -10.71
N PHE A 137 9.37 4.36 -10.23
CA PHE A 137 8.69 4.54 -8.95
C PHE A 137 7.23 4.06 -8.98
N ALA A 138 6.53 4.19 -10.11
CA ALA A 138 5.15 3.74 -10.24
C ALA A 138 4.97 2.22 -10.01
N PRO A 139 5.73 1.31 -10.67
CA PRO A 139 5.64 -0.11 -10.40
C PRO A 139 6.17 -0.50 -9.02
N ILE A 140 7.21 0.18 -8.50
CA ILE A 140 7.73 -0.08 -7.14
C ILE A 140 6.69 0.29 -6.08
N ALA A 141 6.06 1.46 -6.21
CA ALA A 141 5.01 1.91 -5.32
C ALA A 141 3.80 0.96 -5.39
N ALA A 142 3.34 0.62 -6.60
CA ALA A 142 2.22 -0.30 -6.79
C ALA A 142 2.48 -1.71 -6.21
N ALA A 143 3.71 -2.24 -6.37
CA ALA A 143 4.11 -3.49 -5.72
C ALA A 143 4.09 -3.36 -4.18
N GLY A 144 4.50 -2.21 -3.65
CA GLY A 144 4.39 -1.88 -2.23
C GLY A 144 2.95 -1.89 -1.72
N PHE A 145 2.02 -1.25 -2.45
CA PHE A 145 0.58 -1.27 -2.15
C PHE A 145 -0.01 -2.68 -2.27
N GLY A 146 0.35 -3.45 -3.30
CA GLY A 146 -0.07 -4.84 -3.45
C GLY A 146 0.42 -5.75 -2.32
N ARG A 147 1.66 -5.55 -1.87
CA ARG A 147 2.22 -6.28 -0.72
C ARG A 147 1.55 -5.90 0.59
N ARG A 148 1.19 -4.62 0.77
CA ARG A 148 0.37 -4.17 1.91
C ARG A 148 -1.02 -4.79 1.86
N ALA A 149 -1.64 -4.90 0.69
CA ALA A 149 -2.96 -5.48 0.50
C ALA A 149 -3.06 -7.02 0.67
N GLY A 150 -1.99 -7.67 1.15
CA GLY A 150 -1.94 -9.12 1.38
C GLY A 150 -1.17 -9.92 0.34
N GLY A 151 -0.51 -9.26 -0.62
CA GLY A 151 0.32 -9.90 -1.65
C GLY A 151 1.66 -10.43 -1.16
N LYS A 152 1.65 -11.38 -0.22
CA LYS A 152 2.84 -12.07 0.30
C LYS A 152 2.84 -13.55 -0.10
N GLY A 153 4.02 -14.18 -0.09
CA GLY A 153 4.16 -15.59 -0.47
C GLY A 153 3.70 -15.83 -1.92
N TRP A 154 2.84 -16.82 -2.14
CA TRP A 154 2.31 -17.16 -3.46
C TRP A 154 1.55 -16.00 -4.15
N TYR A 155 0.89 -15.14 -3.37
CA TYR A 155 0.18 -13.97 -3.92
C TYR A 155 1.11 -12.88 -4.48
N SER A 156 2.42 -12.96 -4.23
CA SER A 156 3.38 -12.04 -4.86
C SER A 156 3.40 -12.17 -6.39
N VAL A 157 3.12 -13.35 -6.92
CA VAL A 157 2.99 -13.58 -8.38
C VAL A 157 1.80 -12.80 -8.93
N ALA A 158 0.67 -12.79 -8.23
CA ALA A 158 -0.51 -12.02 -8.61
C ALA A 158 -0.26 -10.50 -8.59
N VAL A 159 0.54 -10.01 -7.62
CA VAL A 159 0.99 -8.60 -7.58
C VAL A 159 1.89 -8.29 -8.78
N ALA A 160 2.87 -9.13 -9.07
CA ALA A 160 3.78 -8.92 -10.20
C ALA A 160 3.03 -8.91 -11.54
N LEU A 161 2.07 -9.84 -11.71
CA LEU A 161 1.18 -9.87 -12.87
C LEU A 161 0.34 -8.60 -12.98
N GLY A 162 -0.20 -8.11 -11.87
CA GLY A 162 -1.00 -6.88 -11.87
C GLY A 162 -0.17 -5.65 -12.24
N VAL A 163 1.05 -5.54 -11.71
CA VAL A 163 1.99 -4.47 -12.09
C VAL A 163 2.32 -4.54 -13.59
N ALA A 164 2.65 -5.73 -14.11
CA ALA A 164 2.94 -5.92 -15.52
C ALA A 164 1.73 -5.56 -16.41
N LEU A 165 0.53 -5.94 -15.99
CA LEU A 165 -0.71 -5.64 -16.71
C LEU A 165 -1.02 -4.13 -16.69
N GLY A 166 -0.82 -3.46 -15.55
CA GLY A 166 -0.95 -2.01 -15.43
C GLY A 166 0.05 -1.25 -16.32
N ILE A 167 1.31 -1.71 -16.39
CA ILE A 167 2.31 -1.16 -17.33
C ILE A 167 1.88 -1.38 -18.78
N MET A 168 1.41 -2.58 -19.13
CA MET A 168 0.93 -2.87 -20.50
C MET A 168 -0.26 -2.00 -20.88
N MET A 169 -1.24 -1.82 -19.98
CA MET A 169 -2.37 -0.90 -20.22
C MET A 169 -1.88 0.52 -20.46
N PHE A 170 -0.93 1.01 -19.65
CA PHE A 170 -0.33 2.33 -19.85
C PHE A 170 0.44 2.43 -21.16
N ALA A 171 1.26 1.44 -21.52
CA ALA A 171 1.98 1.42 -22.79
C ALA A 171 1.02 1.44 -23.99
N GLY A 172 -0.11 0.73 -23.89
CA GLY A 172 -1.17 0.71 -24.90
C GLY A 172 -1.87 2.06 -25.12
N THR A 173 -1.76 3.02 -24.19
CA THR A 173 -2.31 4.37 -24.36
C THR A 173 -1.51 5.25 -25.32
N GLY A 174 -0.31 4.82 -25.75
CA GLY A 174 0.57 5.62 -26.60
C GLY A 174 1.34 6.73 -25.85
N ALA A 175 1.09 6.93 -24.55
CA ALA A 175 1.78 7.94 -23.73
C ALA A 175 3.30 7.75 -23.73
N LEU A 176 3.77 6.50 -23.68
CA LEU A 176 5.21 6.19 -23.73
C LEU A 176 5.83 6.63 -25.07
N HIS A 177 5.13 6.41 -26.18
CA HIS A 177 5.59 6.85 -27.50
C HIS A 177 5.69 8.37 -27.57
N THR A 178 4.68 9.10 -27.09
CA THR A 178 4.71 10.58 -27.04
C THR A 178 5.80 11.14 -26.13
N VAL A 179 6.13 10.44 -25.03
CA VAL A 179 7.21 10.84 -24.12
C VAL A 179 8.58 10.68 -24.79
N VAL A 180 8.79 9.55 -25.47
CA VAL A 180 10.04 9.28 -26.22
C VAL A 180 10.18 10.25 -27.39
N ASP A 181 9.10 10.52 -28.11
CA ASP A 181 9.11 11.47 -29.22
C ASP A 181 9.41 12.90 -28.76
N ALA A 182 8.83 13.34 -27.65
CA ALA A 182 9.16 14.62 -27.02
C ALA A 182 10.60 14.71 -26.50
N LEU A 183 11.25 13.58 -26.22
CA LEU A 183 12.65 13.52 -25.76
C LEU A 183 13.65 13.67 -26.91
N PHE A 184 13.36 13.07 -28.07
CA PHE A 184 14.29 12.96 -29.20
C PHE A 184 13.97 13.89 -30.38
N HIS A 185 12.70 14.28 -30.57
CA HIS A 185 12.24 15.09 -31.69
C HIS A 185 11.66 16.44 -31.25
N SER A 186 12.19 17.05 -30.17
CA SER A 186 11.89 18.45 -29.84
C SER A 186 12.46 19.40 -30.92
N HIS A 187 11.85 19.40 -32.11
CA HIS A 187 11.93 20.55 -33.00
C HIS A 187 11.49 21.75 -32.17
N GLY A 188 12.36 22.76 -32.10
CA GLY A 188 12.12 23.96 -31.32
C GLY A 188 10.74 24.56 -31.59
N ALA A 189 9.78 24.24 -30.73
CA ALA A 189 8.55 24.97 -30.50
C ALA A 189 8.68 25.37 -29.04
N GLY A 190 9.24 26.55 -28.78
CA GLY A 190 8.37 27.71 -28.65
C GLY A 190 7.85 27.71 -27.22
N GLY A 191 8.41 28.59 -26.40
CA GLY A 191 8.01 28.74 -25.02
C GLY A 191 6.50 28.95 -24.87
N PHE A 192 6.03 28.68 -23.65
CA PHE A 192 4.80 29.18 -23.04
C PHE A 192 4.08 30.24 -23.88
N SER A 193 2.96 29.87 -24.49
CA SER A 193 1.90 30.80 -24.84
C SER A 193 0.65 30.35 -24.08
N LEU A 194 0.47 30.93 -22.89
CA LEU A 194 -0.84 30.95 -22.24
C LEU A 194 -1.82 31.67 -23.19
N PRO A 195 -3.02 31.12 -23.46
CA PRO A 195 -4.08 31.92 -24.03
C PRO A 195 -4.50 32.95 -22.97
N VAL A 196 -4.12 34.21 -23.17
CA VAL A 196 -4.77 35.33 -22.50
C VAL A 196 -6.16 35.42 -23.09
N GLY A 197 -7.14 34.83 -22.40
CA GLY A 197 -8.55 34.97 -22.71
C GLY A 197 -9.12 36.20 -22.02
N TYR A 198 -9.35 37.23 -22.85
CA TYR A 198 -10.17 38.45 -22.70
C TYR A 198 -10.05 39.30 -21.43
#